data_AF-A0A1C3WXC1-F1
#
_entry.id   AF-A0A1C3WXC1-F1
#
_cell.length_a   1.000
_cell.length_b   1.000
_cell.length_c   1.000
_cell.angle_alpha   90.00
_cell.angle_beta   90.00
_cell.angle_gamma   90.00
#
_symmetry.space_group_name_H-M   'P 1'
#
loop_
_entity.id
_entity.type
_entity.pdbx_description
1 polymer ?
#
loop_
_entity_poly.entity_id
_entity_poly.type
_entity_poly.pdbx_seq_one_letter_code
_entity_poly.pdbx_strand_id
1 'polypeptide(L)'
;MKRVMILNGPNLNMLGIREPHIYGTTTLAEVNASCEAAAATLGLKLAFHQSNHEGVLVDLIQSARQDADAIIINPAGFSFTSVAIMDAIKTFEGPVLEVHISNIHARDEYHRHSKISFVATGVICGLGPFGYIAALHAIANMK
;
A
#
# COMPACT_ATOMS: atom_id res chain seq x y z
N MET A 1 -17.95 -7.84 -7.84
CA MET A 1 -16.98 -6.73 -7.80
C MET A 1 -15.92 -7.10 -6.79
N LYS A 2 -14.66 -7.21 -7.21
CA LYS A 2 -13.55 -7.60 -6.33
C LYS A 2 -13.31 -6.48 -5.31
N ARG A 3 -13.16 -6.84 -4.04
CA ARG A 3 -12.95 -5.94 -2.90
C ARG A 3 -11.45 -5.76 -2.67
N VAL A 4 -10.97 -4.53 -2.63
CA VAL A 4 -9.56 -4.21 -2.46
C VAL A 4 -9.39 -3.32 -1.25
N MET A 5 -8.55 -3.75 -0.30
CA MET A 5 -8.19 -2.94 0.85
C MET A 5 -6.84 -2.26 0.60
N ILE A 6 -6.83 -0.93 0.62
CA ILE A 6 -5.62 -0.12 0.50
C ILE A 6 -5.18 0.31 1.90
N LEU A 7 -3.95 -0.06 2.28
CA LEU A 7 -3.38 0.16 3.60
C LEU A 7 -2.15 1.07 3.50
N ASN A 8 -2.16 2.15 4.27
CA ASN A 8 -1.08 3.14 4.27
C ASN A 8 -0.44 3.22 5.66
N GLY A 9 0.87 3.01 5.67
CA GLY A 9 1.71 3.04 6.86
C GLY A 9 1.97 4.43 7.42
N PRO A 10 2.93 4.53 8.35
CA PRO A 10 3.16 5.72 9.13
C PRO A 10 3.67 6.88 8.28
N ASN A 11 3.27 8.09 8.69
CA ASN A 11 3.64 9.38 8.08
C ASN A 11 3.08 9.64 6.67
N LEU A 12 2.40 8.69 6.03
CA LEU A 12 1.79 8.94 4.72
C LEU A 12 0.64 9.96 4.80
N ASN A 13 0.04 10.15 5.97
CA ASN A 13 -0.89 11.25 6.24
C ASN A 13 -0.24 12.65 6.09
N MET A 14 1.09 12.73 6.06
CA MET A 14 1.85 13.99 5.89
C MET A 14 2.28 14.26 4.43
N LEU A 15 1.84 13.42 3.48
CA LEU A 15 2.07 13.66 2.05
C LEU A 15 1.56 15.03 1.61
N GLY A 16 2.31 15.69 0.71
CA GLY A 16 2.03 17.04 0.23
C GLY A 16 2.47 18.17 1.19
N ILE A 17 2.81 17.86 2.44
CA ILE A 17 3.28 18.84 3.43
C ILE A 17 4.79 18.72 3.64
N ARG A 18 5.29 17.49 3.84
CA ARG A 18 6.69 17.23 4.15
C ARG A 18 7.51 16.95 2.89
N GLU A 19 8.69 17.57 2.79
CA GLU A 19 9.68 17.31 1.73
C GLU A 19 9.06 17.24 0.31
N PRO A 20 8.28 18.26 -0.12
CA PRO A 20 7.53 18.21 -1.37
C PRO A 20 8.41 18.06 -2.62
N HIS A 21 9.69 18.41 -2.52
CA HIS A 21 10.68 18.19 -3.58
C HIS A 21 11.06 16.71 -3.76
N ILE A 22 10.79 15.84 -2.78
CA ILE A 22 11.05 14.40 -2.84
C ILE A 22 9.77 13.63 -3.18
N TYR A 23 8.65 13.96 -2.52
CA TYR A 23 7.40 13.19 -2.61
C TYR A 23 6.32 13.82 -3.50
N GLY A 24 6.56 15.05 -3.99
CA GLY A 24 5.56 15.84 -4.69
C GLY A 24 4.62 16.58 -3.73
N THR A 25 3.70 17.34 -4.31
CA THR A 25 2.68 18.12 -3.57
C THR A 25 1.38 17.35 -3.36
N THR A 26 1.25 16.15 -3.93
CA THR A 26 0.04 15.32 -3.83
C THR A 26 -0.16 14.84 -2.40
N THR A 27 -1.35 15.08 -1.86
CA THR A 27 -1.78 14.67 -0.53
C THR A 27 -2.33 13.24 -0.54
N LEU A 28 -2.37 12.57 0.61
CA LEU A 28 -2.99 11.25 0.71
C LEU A 28 -4.48 11.25 0.38
N ALA A 29 -5.18 12.38 0.64
CA ALA A 29 -6.58 12.53 0.27
C ALA A 29 -6.78 12.54 -1.26
N GLU A 30 -5.89 13.20 -2.01
CA GLU A 30 -5.89 13.20 -3.47
C GLU A 30 -5.51 11.82 -4.04
N VAL A 31 -4.57 11.10 -3.40
CA VAL A 31 -4.28 9.69 -3.72
C VAL A 31 -5.53 8.85 -3.57
N ASN A 32 -6.26 8.97 -2.44
CA ASN A 32 -7.49 8.24 -2.19
C ASN A 32 -8.55 8.54 -3.27
N ALA A 33 -8.80 9.83 -3.55
CA ALA A 33 -9.75 10.24 -4.59
C ALA A 33 -9.40 9.67 -5.98
N SER A 34 -8.11 9.63 -6.32
CA SER A 34 -7.64 9.04 -7.58
C SER A 34 -7.83 7.53 -7.62
N CYS A 35 -7.60 6.84 -6.49
CA CYS A 35 -7.85 5.41 -6.36
C CYS A 35 -9.33 5.07 -6.50
N GLU A 36 -10.22 5.82 -5.85
CA GLU A 36 -11.68 5.64 -5.95
C GLU A 36 -12.16 5.82 -7.40
N ALA A 37 -11.68 6.86 -8.08
CA ALA A 37 -12.00 7.08 -9.50
C ALA A 37 -11.54 5.92 -10.39
N ALA A 38 -10.31 5.41 -10.19
CA ALA A 38 -9.80 4.27 -10.94
C ALA A 38 -10.52 2.96 -10.60
N ALA A 39 -10.87 2.73 -9.34
CA ALA A 39 -11.62 1.55 -8.93
C ALA A 39 -13.02 1.52 -9.53
N ALA A 40 -13.69 2.67 -9.63
CA ALA A 40 -14.99 2.77 -10.29
C ALA A 40 -14.92 2.35 -11.76
N THR A 41 -13.87 2.76 -12.48
CA THR A 41 -13.69 2.36 -13.90
C THR A 41 -13.29 0.89 -14.05
N LEU A 42 -12.59 0.33 -13.06
CA LEU A 42 -12.13 -1.07 -13.04
C LEU A 42 -13.16 -2.05 -12.47
N GLY A 43 -14.30 -1.59 -11.97
CA GLY A 43 -15.30 -2.45 -11.32
C GLY A 43 -14.77 -3.09 -10.03
N LEU A 44 -14.04 -2.31 -9.23
CA LEU A 44 -13.49 -2.67 -7.92
C LEU A 44 -14.19 -1.91 -6.79
N LYS A 45 -14.30 -2.53 -5.61
CA LYS A 45 -14.75 -1.86 -4.37
C LYS A 45 -13.55 -1.57 -3.48
N LEU A 46 -13.36 -0.32 -3.08
CA LEU A 46 -12.25 0.05 -2.21
C LEU A 46 -12.64 0.18 -0.75
N ALA A 47 -11.67 -0.13 0.11
CA ALA A 47 -11.58 0.37 1.47
C ALA A 47 -10.19 1.00 1.63
N PHE A 48 -10.11 2.27 2.00
CA PHE A 48 -8.84 3.01 2.07
C PHE A 48 -8.54 3.41 3.51
N HIS A 49 -7.41 2.93 4.05
CA HIS A 49 -7.02 3.15 5.43
C HIS A 49 -5.59 3.68 5.52
N GLN A 50 -5.34 4.45 6.58
CA GLN A 50 -4.02 4.89 6.98
C GLN A 50 -3.88 4.77 8.49
N SER A 51 -2.72 4.35 8.97
CA SER A 51 -2.40 4.40 10.39
C SER A 51 -0.90 4.60 10.63
N ASN A 52 -0.60 5.36 11.68
CA ASN A 52 0.77 5.47 12.22
C ASN A 52 1.11 4.34 13.21
N HIS A 53 0.12 3.52 13.56
CA HIS A 53 0.26 2.46 14.58
C HIS A 53 0.32 1.09 13.91
N GLU A 54 1.39 0.35 14.19
CA GLU A 54 1.63 -0.99 13.64
C GLU A 54 0.48 -1.95 13.95
N GLY A 55 0.01 -1.99 15.20
CA GLY A 55 -1.09 -2.87 15.62
C GLY A 55 -2.39 -2.64 14.84
N VAL A 56 -2.72 -1.40 14.52
CA VAL A 56 -3.92 -1.08 13.72
C VAL A 56 -3.80 -1.63 12.30
N LEU A 57 -2.61 -1.59 11.70
CA LEU A 57 -2.39 -2.18 10.37
C LEU A 57 -2.47 -3.71 10.44
N VAL A 58 -1.93 -4.31 11.50
CA VAL A 58 -2.06 -5.75 11.76
C VAL A 58 -3.54 -6.15 11.86
N ASP A 59 -4.34 -5.42 12.64
CA ASP A 59 -5.77 -5.69 12.80
C ASP A 59 -6.54 -5.57 11.47
N LEU A 60 -6.23 -4.55 10.66
CA LEU A 60 -6.83 -4.36 9.34
C LEU A 60 -6.46 -5.48 8.36
N ILE A 61 -5.21 -5.95 8.38
CA ILE A 61 -4.79 -7.10 7.56
C ILE A 61 -5.53 -8.38 7.98
N GLN A 62 -5.74 -8.57 9.28
CA GLN A 62 -6.50 -9.71 9.78
C GLN A 62 -7.98 -9.64 9.38
N SER A 63 -8.61 -8.46 9.45
CA SER A 63 -10.00 -8.28 9.03
C SER A 63 -10.17 -8.45 7.51
N ALA A 64 -9.16 -8.08 6.72
CA ALA A 64 -9.17 -8.23 5.27
C ALA A 64 -9.45 -9.67 4.81
N ARG A 65 -9.11 -10.69 5.62
CA ARG A 65 -9.43 -12.10 5.32
C ARG A 65 -10.92 -12.36 5.10
N GLN A 66 -11.79 -11.57 5.74
CA GLN A 66 -13.24 -11.66 5.58
C GLN A 66 -13.77 -10.57 4.63
N ASP A 67 -13.13 -9.40 4.66
CA ASP A 67 -13.67 -8.17 4.06
C ASP A 67 -13.10 -7.81 2.69
N ALA A 68 -11.99 -8.42 2.27
CA ALA A 68 -11.28 -8.10 1.04
C ALA A 68 -10.90 -9.35 0.24
N ASP A 69 -10.73 -9.16 -1.06
CA ASP A 69 -10.24 -10.18 -1.98
C ASP A 69 -8.78 -9.90 -2.38
N ALA A 70 -8.27 -8.69 -2.14
CA ALA A 70 -6.88 -8.29 -2.38
C ALA A 70 -6.45 -7.15 -1.43
N ILE A 71 -5.15 -7.05 -1.17
CA ILE A 71 -4.53 -5.95 -0.42
C ILE A 71 -3.56 -5.18 -1.31
N ILE A 72 -3.61 -3.86 -1.24
CA ILE A 72 -2.54 -2.97 -1.69
C ILE A 72 -1.99 -2.29 -0.44
N ILE A 73 -0.69 -2.42 -0.16
CA ILE A 73 -0.09 -1.85 1.04
C ILE A 73 1.09 -0.97 0.68
N ASN A 74 1.11 0.26 1.18
CA ASN A 74 2.32 1.07 1.29
C ASN A 74 2.73 1.09 2.77
N PRO A 75 3.67 0.23 3.21
CA PRO A 75 4.00 0.12 4.62
C PRO A 75 4.88 1.27 5.11
N ALA A 76 5.33 2.17 4.22
CA ALA A 76 6.26 3.26 4.52
C ALA A 76 7.46 2.77 5.34
N GLY A 77 7.74 3.39 6.49
CA GLY A 77 8.85 3.00 7.36
C GLY A 77 8.74 1.57 7.91
N PHE A 78 7.52 1.02 8.06
CA PHE A 78 7.35 -0.34 8.57
C PHE A 78 7.82 -1.42 7.61
N SER A 79 8.02 -1.07 6.33
CA SER A 79 8.59 -1.98 5.34
C SER A 79 9.92 -2.54 5.83
N PHE A 80 10.72 -1.74 6.54
CA PHE A 80 12.09 -2.09 6.91
C PHE A 80 12.21 -2.70 8.30
N THR A 81 11.19 -2.53 9.14
CA THR A 81 11.27 -2.86 10.58
C THR A 81 10.24 -3.90 11.03
N SER A 82 9.04 -3.94 10.44
CA SER A 82 7.92 -4.68 11.00
C SER A 82 7.90 -6.16 10.61
N VAL A 83 8.29 -7.02 11.55
CA VAL A 83 8.04 -8.46 11.46
C VAL A 83 6.56 -8.76 11.70
N ALA A 84 5.89 -8.00 12.57
CA ALA A 84 4.49 -8.22 12.91
C ALA A 84 3.55 -8.04 11.70
N ILE A 85 3.74 -6.98 10.90
CA ILE A 85 2.97 -6.78 9.66
C ILE A 85 3.31 -7.85 8.63
N MET A 86 4.58 -8.22 8.49
CA MET A 86 4.98 -9.33 7.59
C MET A 86 4.25 -10.62 7.95
N ASP A 87 4.20 -10.99 9.23
CA ASP A 87 3.52 -12.21 9.68
C ASP A 87 1.98 -12.10 9.57
N ALA A 88 1.40 -10.92 9.80
CA ALA A 88 -0.02 -10.70 9.53
C ALA A 88 -0.36 -10.93 8.04
N ILE A 89 0.48 -10.41 7.12
CA ILE A 89 0.30 -10.58 5.68
C ILE A 89 0.31 -12.06 5.27
N LYS A 90 1.18 -12.89 5.87
CA LYS A 90 1.23 -14.34 5.58
C LYS A 90 -0.08 -15.07 5.90
N THR A 91 -0.95 -14.49 6.72
CA THR A 91 -2.27 -15.06 7.05
C THR A 91 -3.35 -14.71 6.02
N PHE A 92 -3.10 -13.73 5.14
CA PHE A 92 -4.02 -13.34 4.08
C PHE A 92 -3.81 -14.22 2.84
N GLU A 93 -4.89 -14.80 2.31
CA GLU A 93 -4.83 -15.81 1.24
C GLU A 93 -4.91 -15.19 -0.17
N GLY A 94 -5.38 -13.94 -0.28
CA GLY A 94 -5.46 -13.22 -1.55
C GLY A 94 -4.15 -12.54 -1.96
N PRO A 95 -4.11 -11.94 -3.16
CA PRO A 95 -2.94 -11.19 -3.63
C PRO A 95 -2.67 -9.94 -2.79
N VAL A 96 -1.39 -9.68 -2.55
CA VAL A 96 -0.89 -8.54 -1.79
C VAL A 96 0.12 -7.79 -2.65
N LEU A 97 -0.17 -6.54 -3.01
CA LEU A 97 0.77 -5.69 -3.73
C LEU A 97 1.38 -4.65 -2.80
N GLU A 98 2.70 -4.67 -2.67
CA GLU A 98 3.44 -3.63 -1.97
C GLU A 98 3.68 -2.44 -2.91
N VAL A 99 3.39 -1.23 -2.43
CA VAL A 99 3.55 0.02 -3.17
C VAL A 99 4.45 0.97 -2.41
N HIS A 100 5.40 1.58 -3.10
CA HIS A 100 6.21 2.69 -2.59
C HIS A 100 6.16 3.87 -3.55
N ILE A 101 5.89 5.06 -3.02
CA ILE A 101 5.87 6.31 -3.80
C ILE A 101 7.26 6.59 -4.40
N SER A 102 8.32 6.45 -3.60
CA SER A 102 9.70 6.63 -4.05
C SER A 102 10.36 5.29 -4.39
N ASN A 103 11.46 5.35 -5.14
CA ASN A 103 12.28 4.17 -5.42
C ASN A 103 13.13 3.83 -4.19
N ILE A 104 12.71 2.82 -3.44
CA ILE A 104 13.40 2.38 -2.21
C ILE A 104 14.81 1.85 -2.47
N HIS A 105 15.07 1.30 -3.66
CA HIS A 105 16.39 0.77 -4.03
C HIS A 105 17.42 1.86 -4.30
N ALA A 106 16.97 3.08 -4.61
CA ALA A 106 17.83 4.24 -4.80
C ALA A 106 18.19 4.96 -3.47
N ARG A 107 17.66 4.48 -2.33
CA ARG A 107 17.86 5.09 -1.01
C ARG A 107 19.06 4.49 -0.26
N ASP A 108 19.29 4.97 0.96
CA ASP A 108 20.28 4.44 1.90
C ASP A 108 20.01 2.97 2.28
N GLU A 109 21.00 2.31 2.86
CA GLU A 109 20.96 0.87 3.14
C GLU A 109 19.80 0.44 4.05
N TYR A 110 19.36 1.32 4.96
CA TYR A 110 18.26 1.05 5.89
C TYR A 110 16.91 0.96 5.18
N HIS A 111 16.80 1.49 3.96
CA HIS A 111 15.57 1.54 3.17
C HIS A 111 15.59 0.63 1.93
N ARG A 112 16.58 -0.25 1.76
CA ARG A 112 16.66 -1.13 0.57
C ARG A 112 15.98 -2.48 0.72
N HIS A 113 15.84 -2.97 1.95
CA HIS A 113 15.38 -4.33 2.23
C HIS A 113 14.04 -4.32 2.96
N SER A 114 12.95 -4.37 2.20
CA SER A 114 11.61 -4.49 2.77
C SER A 114 11.33 -5.93 3.21
N LYS A 115 10.88 -6.10 4.46
CA LYS A 115 10.33 -7.35 4.99
C LYS A 115 9.00 -7.71 4.33
N ILE A 116 8.27 -6.70 3.86
CA ILE A 116 6.96 -6.90 3.21
C ILE A 116 7.15 -7.46 1.80
N SER A 117 8.21 -7.05 1.09
CA SER A 117 8.54 -7.59 -0.24
C SER A 117 8.75 -9.10 -0.23
N PHE A 118 9.16 -9.67 0.91
CA PHE A 118 9.33 -11.12 1.06
C PHE A 118 8.01 -11.90 1.00
N VAL A 119 6.90 -11.27 1.37
CA VAL A 119 5.57 -11.92 1.47
C VAL A 119 4.55 -11.35 0.49
N ALA A 120 4.86 -10.26 -0.19
CA ALA A 120 4.00 -9.66 -1.20
C ALA A 120 3.99 -10.49 -2.51
N THR A 121 2.85 -10.50 -3.19
CA THR A 121 2.70 -11.07 -4.54
C THR A 121 3.51 -10.29 -5.58
N GLY A 122 3.62 -8.98 -5.40
CA GLY A 122 4.39 -8.10 -6.28
C GLY A 122 4.69 -6.78 -5.60
N VAL A 123 5.71 -6.08 -6.10
CA VAL A 123 6.18 -4.81 -5.56
C VAL A 123 6.22 -3.77 -6.68
N ILE A 124 5.67 -2.59 -6.42
CA ILE A 124 5.72 -1.42 -7.30
C ILE A 124 6.38 -0.29 -6.54
N CYS A 125 7.50 0.25 -7.03
CA CYS A 125 8.17 1.37 -6.37
C CYS A 125 8.62 2.45 -7.36
N GLY A 126 8.68 3.70 -6.90
CA GLY A 126 9.27 4.80 -7.65
C GLY A 126 8.38 5.43 -8.73
N LEU A 127 7.10 5.05 -8.82
CA LEU A 127 6.15 5.64 -9.76
C LEU A 127 5.35 6.82 -9.15
N GLY A 128 5.76 7.31 -7.98
CA GLY A 128 5.01 8.31 -7.25
C GLY A 128 3.62 7.81 -6.84
N PRO A 129 2.64 8.72 -6.68
CA PRO A 129 1.24 8.39 -6.45
C PRO A 129 0.62 7.43 -7.48
N PHE A 130 1.11 7.43 -8.72
CA PHE A 130 0.58 6.56 -9.78
C PHE A 130 0.80 5.07 -9.49
N GLY A 131 1.75 4.71 -8.62
CA GLY A 131 1.97 3.32 -8.20
C GLY A 131 0.71 2.64 -7.63
N TYR A 132 -0.17 3.39 -6.95
CA TYR A 132 -1.45 2.86 -6.46
C TYR A 132 -2.41 2.51 -7.60
N ILE A 133 -2.46 3.35 -8.64
CA ILE A 133 -3.30 3.13 -9.81
C ILE A 133 -2.80 1.93 -10.60
N ALA A 134 -1.48 1.82 -10.80
CA ALA A 134 -0.85 0.65 -11.41
C ALA A 134 -1.19 -0.64 -10.63
N ALA A 135 -1.14 -0.60 -9.30
CA ALA A 135 -1.53 -1.72 -8.45
C ALA A 135 -3.01 -2.12 -8.63
N LEU A 136 -3.93 -1.16 -8.70
CA LEU A 136 -5.35 -1.42 -8.96
C LEU A 136 -5.58 -2.10 -10.31
N HIS A 137 -4.93 -1.62 -11.36
CA HIS A 137 -4.97 -2.26 -12.67
C HIS A 137 -4.43 -3.69 -12.64
N ALA A 138 -3.34 -3.94 -11.91
CA ALA A 138 -2.81 -5.28 -11.73
C ALA A 138 -3.82 -6.19 -11.03
N ILE A 139 -4.38 -5.78 -9.88
CA ILE A 139 -5.39 -6.54 -9.13
C ILE A 139 -6.64 -6.86 -9.97
N ALA A 140 -7.10 -5.92 -10.80
CA ALA A 140 -8.25 -6.12 -11.68
C ALA A 140 -8.02 -7.25 -12.70
N ASN A 141 -6.77 -7.50 -13.10
CA ASN A 141 -6.40 -8.53 -14.08
C ASN A 141 -5.90 -9.83 -13.44
N MET A 142 -5.66 -9.86 -12.13
CA MET A 142 -5.29 -11.09 -11.41
C MET A 142 -6.50 -12.02 -11.30
N LYS A 143 -6.28 -13.30 -11.60
CA LYS A 143 -7.29 -14.36 -11.45
C LYS A 143 -7.49 -14.73 -9.99
#